data_AF-A0AAD5QDG2-F1
#
_entry.id   AF-A0AAD5QDG2-F1
#
_cell.length_a   1.000
_cell.length_b   1.000
_cell.length_c   1.000
_cell.angle_alpha   90.00
_cell.angle_beta   90.00
_cell.angle_gamma   90.00
#
_symmetry.space_group_name_H-M   'P 1'
#
loop_
_entity.id
_entity.type
_entity.pdbx_description
1 polymer ?
#
loop_
_entity_poly.entity_id
_entity_poly.type
_entity_poly.pdbx_seq_one_letter_code
_entity_poly.pdbx_strand_id
1 'polypeptide(L)'
;MAMSSASVHSSHAVVFSDPMRPVRLDDFRNVLIRQEETIIFALIERAQFARNQAVYVPRDEAGSVAFGGLKGKYDAFKGSFLDFMFSETEKLHALTRRYTSPDENAFYPHLLPEPILPNLNYPQVLHPNRININDQIMSVYLQKILPGLTDDSSDATSYGSTATADIAVLQALSKRIHFGKFIAEAKFQAERERYTQLILANDAEGIMAALTNMVVEEKVLRRVKLKASTYGQDIQEGSQPAAPGNECKVDPQLISDLYRDFVMPLTKEVQVMYLLQRLAHPSTSVAGVEGSFCWLAALAHFTGDANRWNDAIASKDHFVARDSVSKVFGDVAANRAAFGVVPIEDSQLGMVKETQAQLLRSSLKVAAEVVLTKSFTFAAKSKDKVKQSDVTTVYVPGDTDGGLLTHVEQCWPTAQLVAVSNVTEAAQRASQSGDDGVEVAITTTGAARAHGLEIVESSNALATATWKPTQNVTTGSNTLRFLVIAKRCPPSSGQDKSCLSMEIKHEVGSLLSALEVWKTHGVNLSCLESIYRQEGDGYDFFLEIDGHFEDANVSAAVAKLCESVCVVKHLGSFPIAKRLVQS
;
A
#
# COMPACT_ATOMS: atom_id res chain seq x y z
N MET A 1 -43.01 -30.64 -33.35
CA MET A 1 -42.03 -29.53 -33.34
C MET A 1 -41.23 -29.67 -32.06
N ALA A 2 -39.98 -30.15 -32.18
CA ALA A 2 -39.11 -30.37 -31.03
C ALA A 2 -38.61 -29.01 -30.52
N MET A 3 -38.90 -28.68 -29.26
CA MET A 3 -38.21 -27.61 -28.56
C MET A 3 -36.74 -28.00 -28.43
N SER A 4 -35.88 -27.25 -29.12
CA SER A 4 -34.44 -27.27 -28.89
C SER A 4 -34.19 -27.00 -27.41
N SER A 5 -33.64 -27.99 -26.69
CA SER A 5 -33.16 -27.84 -25.32
C SER A 5 -31.97 -26.88 -25.31
N ALA A 6 -32.24 -25.57 -25.27
CA ALA A 6 -31.24 -24.58 -24.94
C ALA A 6 -30.80 -24.85 -23.50
N SER A 7 -29.65 -25.50 -23.34
CA SER A 7 -29.00 -25.68 -22.06
C SER A 7 -28.87 -24.31 -21.37
N VAL A 8 -29.60 -24.12 -20.29
CA VAL A 8 -29.57 -22.90 -19.46
C VAL A 8 -28.22 -22.85 -18.75
N HIS A 9 -27.19 -22.36 -19.44
CA HIS A 9 -25.92 -22.07 -18.81
C HIS A 9 -26.07 -20.73 -18.08
N SER A 10 -26.24 -20.79 -16.75
CA SER A 10 -26.08 -19.61 -15.90
C SER A 10 -24.76 -18.92 -16.24
N SER A 11 -24.73 -17.59 -16.24
CA SER A 11 -23.46 -16.86 -16.41
C SER A 11 -22.40 -17.20 -15.39
N HIS A 12 -22.79 -17.76 -14.23
CA HIS A 12 -21.84 -18.33 -13.28
C HIS A 12 -21.19 -19.63 -13.79
N ALA A 13 -21.91 -20.47 -14.55
CA ALA A 13 -21.38 -21.75 -15.02
C ALA A 13 -20.22 -21.59 -16.03
N VAL A 14 -20.21 -20.50 -16.81
CA VAL A 14 -19.14 -20.24 -17.79
C VAL A 14 -17.87 -19.72 -17.12
N VAL A 15 -17.99 -18.91 -16.06
CA VAL A 15 -16.84 -18.30 -15.37
C VAL A 15 -16.16 -19.28 -14.39
N PHE A 16 -16.87 -20.30 -13.93
CA PHE A 16 -16.45 -21.12 -12.77
C PHE A 16 -16.50 -22.65 -13.01
N SER A 17 -16.44 -23.12 -14.26
CA SER A 17 -16.64 -24.55 -14.57
C SER A 17 -15.38 -25.45 -14.43
N ASP A 18 -14.17 -24.89 -14.52
CA ASP A 18 -12.92 -25.65 -14.36
C ASP A 18 -11.82 -24.79 -13.68
N PRO A 19 -11.44 -25.09 -12.43
CA PRO A 19 -10.42 -24.33 -11.69
C PRO A 19 -8.99 -24.53 -12.22
N MET A 20 -8.73 -25.56 -13.04
CA MET A 20 -7.39 -25.85 -13.57
C MET A 20 -7.16 -25.30 -14.98
N ARG A 21 -8.23 -24.86 -15.66
CA ARG A 21 -8.15 -24.32 -17.01
C ARG A 21 -7.77 -22.83 -16.97
N PRO A 22 -6.78 -22.40 -17.80
CA PRO A 22 -6.49 -20.98 -17.98
C PRO A 22 -7.71 -20.24 -18.53
N VAL A 23 -7.99 -19.09 -17.94
CA VAL A 23 -9.11 -18.23 -18.29
C VAL A 23 -8.77 -17.42 -19.54
N ARG A 24 -9.67 -17.38 -20.51
CA ARG A 24 -9.49 -16.65 -21.77
C ARG A 24 -10.49 -15.51 -21.89
N LEU A 25 -10.12 -14.47 -22.65
CA LEU A 25 -11.01 -13.33 -22.92
C LEU A 25 -12.33 -13.74 -23.59
N ASP A 26 -12.29 -14.77 -24.46
CA ASP A 26 -13.50 -15.28 -25.12
C ASP A 26 -14.50 -15.89 -24.15
N ASP A 27 -14.04 -16.41 -22.99
CA ASP A 27 -14.91 -16.97 -21.95
C ASP A 27 -15.82 -15.88 -21.34
N PHE A 28 -15.41 -14.61 -21.42
CA PHE A 28 -16.14 -13.47 -20.84
C PHE A 28 -16.95 -12.63 -21.82
N ARG A 29 -16.78 -12.87 -23.12
CA ARG A 29 -17.36 -12.03 -24.17
C ARG A 29 -18.87 -11.88 -24.03
N ASN A 30 -19.59 -12.98 -23.82
CA ASN A 30 -21.05 -12.97 -23.68
C ASN A 30 -21.50 -12.26 -22.39
N VAL A 31 -20.73 -12.39 -21.31
CA VAL A 31 -21.02 -11.70 -20.03
C VAL A 31 -20.92 -10.18 -20.21
N LEU A 32 -19.85 -9.71 -20.87
CA LEU A 32 -19.64 -8.28 -21.14
C LEU A 32 -20.72 -7.71 -22.06
N ILE A 33 -21.08 -8.44 -23.13
CA ILE A 33 -22.15 -8.03 -24.07
C ILE A 33 -23.50 -7.90 -23.36
N ARG A 34 -23.82 -8.82 -22.44
CA ARG A 34 -25.06 -8.77 -21.66
C ARG A 34 -25.04 -7.63 -20.63
N GLN A 35 -23.90 -7.36 -19.98
CA GLN A 35 -23.77 -6.22 -19.07
C GLN A 35 -23.95 -4.89 -19.80
N GLU A 36 -23.55 -4.79 -21.07
CA GLU A 36 -23.86 -3.61 -21.89
C GLU A 36 -25.36 -3.38 -22.02
N GLU A 37 -26.12 -4.44 -22.29
CA GLU A 37 -27.59 -4.38 -22.36
C GLU A 37 -28.19 -3.93 -21.03
N THR A 38 -27.74 -4.53 -19.91
CA THR A 38 -28.21 -4.15 -18.57
C THR A 38 -27.99 -2.66 -18.28
N ILE A 39 -26.81 -2.12 -18.63
CA ILE A 39 -26.51 -0.70 -18.44
C ILE A 39 -27.41 0.17 -19.34
N ILE A 40 -27.57 -0.19 -20.61
CA ILE A 40 -28.41 0.57 -21.54
C ILE A 40 -29.86 0.62 -21.04
N PHE A 41 -30.43 -0.51 -20.64
CA PHE A 41 -31.79 -0.56 -20.11
C PHE A 41 -31.93 0.25 -18.82
N ALA A 42 -30.98 0.13 -17.88
CA ALA A 42 -31.02 0.89 -16.64
C ALA A 42 -30.96 2.41 -16.90
N LEU A 43 -30.17 2.86 -17.89
CA LEU A 43 -30.08 4.27 -18.28
C LEU A 43 -31.36 4.76 -18.98
N ILE A 44 -31.97 3.93 -19.84
CA ILE A 44 -33.27 4.26 -20.48
C ILE A 44 -34.36 4.39 -19.42
N GLU A 45 -34.42 3.49 -18.44
CA GLU A 45 -35.37 3.58 -17.33
C GLU A 45 -35.11 4.81 -16.46
N ARG A 46 -33.85 5.13 -16.15
CA ARG A 46 -33.52 6.31 -15.36
C ARG A 46 -33.88 7.61 -16.06
N ALA A 47 -33.75 7.68 -17.39
CA ALA A 47 -34.05 8.88 -18.17
C ALA A 47 -35.54 9.28 -18.15
N GLN A 48 -36.45 8.40 -17.73
CA GLN A 48 -37.88 8.69 -17.64
C GLN A 48 -38.24 9.61 -16.46
N PHE A 49 -37.31 9.79 -15.50
CA PHE A 49 -37.54 10.61 -14.31
C PHE A 49 -36.70 11.88 -14.35
N ALA A 50 -37.26 12.96 -13.82
CA ALA A 50 -36.55 14.22 -13.58
C ALA A 50 -35.28 14.01 -12.74
N ARG A 51 -34.36 14.98 -12.73
CA ARG A 51 -33.13 14.86 -11.93
C ARG A 51 -33.42 14.71 -10.45
N ASN A 52 -34.46 15.38 -9.93
CA ASN A 52 -34.88 15.24 -8.53
C ASN A 52 -33.72 15.48 -7.54
N GLN A 53 -33.08 16.65 -7.63
CA GLN A 53 -31.88 17.00 -6.86
C GLN A 53 -32.00 16.68 -5.35
N ALA A 54 -33.20 16.80 -4.78
CA ALA A 54 -33.50 16.49 -3.38
C ALA A 54 -33.17 15.05 -2.96
N VAL A 55 -33.09 14.10 -3.89
CA VAL A 55 -32.72 12.69 -3.63
C VAL A 55 -31.25 12.56 -3.20
N TYR A 56 -30.40 13.47 -3.66
CA TYR A 56 -28.94 13.43 -3.45
C TYR A 56 -28.44 14.39 -2.39
N VAL A 57 -29.32 15.23 -1.83
CA VAL A 57 -28.97 16.18 -0.77
C VAL A 57 -28.94 15.44 0.57
N PRO A 58 -27.84 15.53 1.35
CA PRO A 58 -27.76 14.95 2.68
C PRO A 58 -28.86 15.43 3.60
N ARG A 59 -29.29 14.56 4.52
CA ARG A 59 -30.45 14.82 5.37
C ARG A 59 -30.37 16.14 6.16
N ASP A 60 -29.18 16.46 6.67
CA ASP A 60 -28.93 17.58 7.56
C ASP A 60 -28.70 18.90 6.80
N GLU A 61 -28.68 18.88 5.47
CA GLU A 61 -28.49 20.06 4.63
C GLU A 61 -29.81 20.76 4.26
N ALA A 62 -29.73 22.07 4.02
CA ALA A 62 -30.86 22.88 3.59
C ALA A 62 -31.34 22.42 2.19
N GLY A 63 -32.57 21.92 2.10
CA GLY A 63 -33.15 21.38 0.85
C GLY A 63 -33.46 19.89 0.86
N SER A 64 -33.15 19.18 1.96
CA SER A 64 -33.53 17.78 2.17
C SER A 64 -35.05 17.61 2.37
N VAL A 65 -35.78 17.52 1.25
CA VAL A 65 -37.24 17.30 1.24
C VAL A 65 -37.62 15.84 0.98
N ALA A 66 -36.71 15.03 0.41
CA ALA A 66 -36.97 13.63 0.07
C ALA A 66 -37.21 12.73 1.31
N PHE A 67 -36.65 13.09 2.47
CA PHE A 67 -36.87 12.40 3.75
C PHE A 67 -38.17 12.79 4.47
N GLY A 68 -38.99 13.68 3.92
CA GLY A 68 -40.13 14.30 4.63
C GLY A 68 -41.14 13.33 5.24
N GLY A 69 -41.30 12.12 4.66
CA GLY A 69 -42.19 11.07 5.16
C GLY A 69 -41.64 10.20 6.31
N LEU A 70 -40.36 10.34 6.66
CA LEU A 70 -39.67 9.54 7.68
C LEU A 70 -39.34 10.34 8.96
N LYS A 71 -39.98 11.50 9.19
CA LYS A 71 -39.77 12.32 10.39
C LYS A 71 -39.88 11.50 11.68
N GLY A 72 -38.82 11.49 12.49
CA GLY A 72 -38.72 10.75 13.76
C GLY A 72 -38.27 9.29 13.63
N LYS A 73 -37.87 8.84 12.44
CA LYS A 73 -37.24 7.52 12.21
C LYS A 73 -35.88 7.72 11.57
N TYR A 74 -34.93 6.85 11.92
CA TYR A 74 -33.56 6.87 11.38
C TYR A 74 -32.81 8.19 11.63
N ASP A 75 -33.08 8.85 12.76
CA ASP A 75 -32.50 10.16 13.09
C ASP A 75 -30.96 10.17 13.19
N ALA A 76 -30.35 9.00 13.38
CA ALA A 76 -28.90 8.82 13.40
C ALA A 76 -28.26 8.77 12.00
N PHE A 77 -29.04 8.61 10.93
CA PHE A 77 -28.53 8.55 9.56
C PHE A 77 -28.31 9.97 9.00
N LYS A 78 -27.13 10.21 8.42
CA LYS A 78 -26.69 11.54 7.96
C LYS A 78 -26.55 11.68 6.44
N GLY A 79 -26.75 10.59 5.68
CA GLY A 79 -26.62 10.61 4.21
C GLY A 79 -27.83 11.18 3.48
N SER A 80 -27.78 11.14 2.15
CA SER A 80 -28.88 11.48 1.24
C SER A 80 -29.96 10.39 1.19
N PHE A 81 -31.09 10.67 0.52
CA PHE A 81 -32.14 9.67 0.35
C PHE A 81 -31.67 8.49 -0.50
N LEU A 82 -30.82 8.76 -1.51
CA LEU A 82 -30.13 7.72 -2.27
C LEU A 82 -29.24 6.86 -1.35
N ASP A 83 -28.41 7.48 -0.50
CA ASP A 83 -27.49 6.73 0.38
C ASP A 83 -28.27 5.77 1.31
N PHE A 84 -29.39 6.24 1.85
CA PHE A 84 -30.26 5.42 2.70
C PHE A 84 -30.83 4.24 1.92
N MET A 85 -31.51 4.52 0.80
CA MET A 85 -32.14 3.49 -0.02
C MET A 85 -31.13 2.47 -0.53
N PHE A 86 -29.93 2.94 -0.93
CA PHE A 86 -28.89 2.08 -1.47
C PHE A 86 -28.30 1.19 -0.38
N SER A 87 -27.87 1.76 0.76
CA SER A 87 -27.31 0.96 1.85
C SER A 87 -28.29 -0.09 2.39
N GLU A 88 -29.58 0.23 2.54
CA GLU A 88 -30.60 -0.75 2.94
C GLU A 88 -30.82 -1.84 1.88
N THR A 89 -30.80 -1.47 0.60
CA THR A 89 -30.87 -2.44 -0.52
C THR A 89 -29.68 -3.39 -0.51
N GLU A 90 -28.46 -2.88 -0.28
CA GLU A 90 -27.27 -3.72 -0.20
C GLU A 90 -27.30 -4.65 1.01
N LYS A 91 -27.83 -4.22 2.16
CA LYS A 91 -28.04 -5.11 3.31
C LYS A 91 -28.93 -6.31 2.95
N LEU A 92 -30.04 -6.07 2.25
CA LEU A 92 -30.94 -7.13 1.78
C LEU A 92 -30.22 -8.09 0.82
N HIS A 93 -29.46 -7.55 -0.13
CA HIS A 93 -28.67 -8.34 -1.06
C HIS A 93 -27.55 -9.14 -0.38
N ALA A 94 -26.93 -8.61 0.68
CA ALA A 94 -25.91 -9.32 1.46
C ALA A 94 -26.47 -10.54 2.17
N LEU A 95 -27.67 -10.42 2.76
CA LEU A 95 -28.37 -11.56 3.40
C LEU A 95 -28.52 -12.74 2.43
N THR A 96 -28.74 -12.45 1.14
CA THR A 96 -28.91 -13.45 0.07
C THR A 96 -27.60 -13.84 -0.64
N ARG A 97 -26.43 -13.48 -0.08
CA ARG A 97 -25.07 -13.78 -0.56
C ARG A 97 -24.64 -13.07 -1.84
N ARG A 98 -25.28 -11.98 -2.25
CA ARG A 98 -24.87 -11.27 -3.49
C ARG A 98 -23.39 -10.88 -3.46
N TYR A 99 -22.94 -10.28 -2.35
CA TYR A 99 -21.59 -9.73 -2.22
C TYR A 99 -20.52 -10.74 -1.77
N THR A 100 -20.87 -12.03 -1.64
CA THR A 100 -19.86 -13.09 -1.54
C THR A 100 -19.39 -13.55 -2.92
N SER A 101 -20.11 -13.17 -3.98
CA SER A 101 -19.70 -13.43 -5.36
C SER A 101 -18.52 -12.54 -5.77
N PRO A 102 -17.48 -13.09 -6.41
CA PRO A 102 -16.27 -12.32 -6.75
C PRO A 102 -16.48 -11.25 -7.84
N ASP A 103 -17.62 -11.25 -8.54
CA ASP A 103 -18.00 -10.26 -9.56
C ASP A 103 -18.94 -9.16 -9.06
N GLU A 104 -19.33 -9.17 -7.78
CA GLU A 104 -20.19 -8.16 -7.14
C GLU A 104 -19.38 -7.32 -6.14
N ASN A 105 -19.58 -6.00 -6.14
CA ASN A 105 -18.84 -5.09 -5.26
C ASN A 105 -19.84 -4.10 -4.64
N ALA A 106 -19.94 -4.09 -3.31
CA ALA A 106 -20.87 -3.21 -2.59
C ALA A 106 -20.37 -1.76 -2.52
N PHE A 107 -21.27 -0.79 -2.53
CA PHE A 107 -20.95 0.63 -2.29
C PHE A 107 -20.73 0.91 -0.81
N TYR A 108 -21.41 0.19 0.09
CA TYR A 108 -21.30 0.34 1.54
C TYR A 108 -20.85 -0.98 2.21
N PRO A 109 -19.64 -1.50 1.88
CA PRO A 109 -19.19 -2.82 2.36
C PRO A 109 -19.10 -2.91 3.90
N HIS A 110 -18.90 -1.79 4.58
CA HIS A 110 -18.80 -1.70 6.04
C HIS A 110 -20.16 -1.79 6.76
N LEU A 111 -21.28 -1.73 6.03
CA LEU A 111 -22.64 -1.81 6.58
C LEU A 111 -23.33 -3.15 6.30
N LEU A 112 -22.65 -4.09 5.63
CA LEU A 112 -23.26 -5.35 5.21
C LEU A 112 -23.38 -6.32 6.40
N PRO A 113 -24.56 -6.95 6.61
CA PRO A 113 -24.71 -8.04 7.57
C PRO A 113 -24.11 -9.34 7.05
N GLU A 114 -23.93 -10.29 7.96
CA GLU A 114 -23.58 -11.67 7.61
C GLU A 114 -24.70 -12.34 6.79
N PRO A 115 -24.37 -13.15 5.76
CA PRO A 115 -25.38 -13.84 4.96
C PRO A 115 -26.19 -14.86 5.76
N ILE A 116 -27.49 -15.00 5.46
CA ILE A 116 -28.35 -16.03 6.05
C ILE A 116 -28.31 -17.36 5.30
N LEU A 117 -27.89 -17.32 4.03
CA LEU A 117 -27.75 -18.52 3.21
C LEU A 117 -26.36 -19.14 3.41
N PRO A 118 -26.20 -20.48 3.30
CA PRO A 118 -24.91 -21.16 3.48
C PRO A 118 -23.81 -20.64 2.54
N ASN A 119 -22.54 -20.72 2.89
CA ASN A 119 -21.48 -20.25 1.99
C ASN A 119 -21.42 -21.03 0.67
N LEU A 120 -21.17 -20.33 -0.44
CA LEU A 120 -20.84 -20.93 -1.73
C LEU A 120 -19.33 -20.90 -1.90
N ASN A 121 -18.75 -22.04 -2.30
CA ASN A 121 -17.34 -22.13 -2.65
C ASN A 121 -17.20 -21.80 -4.14
N TYR A 122 -16.83 -20.56 -4.43
CA TYR A 122 -16.47 -20.17 -5.79
C TYR A 122 -15.04 -20.63 -6.10
N PRO A 123 -14.77 -21.14 -7.31
CA PRO A 123 -13.41 -21.36 -7.77
C PRO A 123 -12.59 -20.08 -7.70
N GLN A 124 -11.36 -20.19 -7.24
CA GLN A 124 -10.45 -19.05 -7.12
C GLN A 124 -9.89 -18.69 -8.50
N VAL A 125 -10.65 -17.90 -9.26
CA VAL A 125 -10.24 -17.37 -10.56
C VAL A 125 -9.30 -16.17 -10.39
N LEU A 126 -9.62 -15.28 -9.46
CA LEU A 126 -8.85 -14.06 -9.22
C LEU A 126 -7.81 -14.28 -8.13
N HIS A 127 -6.62 -13.70 -8.32
CA HIS A 127 -5.72 -13.42 -7.22
C HIS A 127 -6.42 -12.59 -6.12
N PRO A 128 -6.18 -12.90 -4.82
CA PRO A 128 -6.73 -12.12 -3.71
C PRO A 128 -6.47 -10.62 -3.88
N ASN A 129 -7.52 -9.81 -3.76
CA ASN A 129 -7.47 -8.36 -3.93
C ASN A 129 -8.57 -7.68 -3.10
N ARG A 130 -8.41 -6.37 -2.85
CA ARG A 130 -9.41 -5.54 -2.13
C ARG A 130 -9.90 -4.36 -2.97
N ILE A 131 -9.77 -4.45 -4.29
CA ILE A 131 -10.04 -3.34 -5.20
C ILE A 131 -11.55 -3.06 -5.23
N ASN A 132 -11.94 -1.85 -4.86
CA ASN A 132 -13.29 -1.35 -5.00
C ASN A 132 -13.22 0.16 -5.24
N ILE A 133 -13.68 0.61 -6.41
CA ILE A 133 -13.68 2.02 -6.84
C ILE A 133 -15.09 2.62 -6.89
N ASN A 134 -16.03 2.03 -6.15
CA ASN A 134 -17.43 2.46 -6.15
C ASN A 134 -17.62 3.94 -5.77
N ASP A 135 -16.79 4.51 -4.91
CA ASP A 135 -16.84 5.95 -4.58
C ASP A 135 -16.59 6.83 -5.81
N GLN A 136 -15.62 6.44 -6.66
CA GLN A 136 -15.32 7.12 -7.91
C GLN A 136 -16.45 6.94 -8.93
N ILE A 137 -17.04 5.74 -9.01
CA ILE A 137 -18.19 5.45 -9.88
C ILE A 137 -19.40 6.30 -9.47
N MET A 138 -19.70 6.39 -8.16
CA MET A 138 -20.77 7.21 -7.61
C MET A 138 -20.57 8.68 -7.97
N SER A 139 -19.36 9.20 -7.74
CA SER A 139 -19.00 10.59 -8.05
C SER A 139 -19.18 10.92 -9.53
N VAL A 140 -18.64 10.08 -10.42
CA VAL A 140 -18.78 10.24 -11.88
C VAL A 140 -20.25 10.16 -12.30
N TYR A 141 -21.01 9.23 -11.72
CA TYR A 141 -22.43 9.08 -12.01
C TYR A 141 -23.20 10.36 -11.69
N LEU A 142 -23.12 10.84 -10.45
CA LEU A 142 -23.88 12.02 -10.01
C LEU A 142 -23.43 13.31 -10.69
N GLN A 143 -22.13 13.48 -10.92
CA GLN A 143 -21.58 14.76 -11.40
C GLN A 143 -21.48 14.88 -12.92
N LYS A 144 -21.41 13.74 -13.64
CA LYS A 144 -21.12 13.74 -15.09
C LYS A 144 -22.17 13.01 -15.91
N ILE A 145 -22.63 11.84 -15.46
CA ILE A 145 -23.58 11.02 -16.22
C ILE A 145 -25.00 11.57 -16.06
N LEU A 146 -25.44 11.73 -14.81
CA LEU A 146 -26.81 12.10 -14.48
C LEU A 146 -27.24 13.46 -15.08
N PRO A 147 -26.42 14.53 -15.09
CA PRO A 147 -26.79 15.79 -15.70
C PRO A 147 -26.97 15.73 -17.23
N GLY A 148 -26.25 14.83 -17.91
CA GLY A 148 -26.41 14.61 -19.34
C GLY A 148 -27.63 13.76 -19.69
N LEU A 149 -28.14 12.96 -18.74
CA LEU A 149 -29.24 12.01 -18.94
C LEU A 149 -30.62 12.60 -18.60
N THR A 150 -30.68 13.56 -17.68
CA THR A 150 -31.92 14.04 -17.04
C THR A 150 -31.99 15.55 -17.06
N ASP A 151 -33.20 16.11 -17.10
CA ASP A 151 -33.41 17.55 -16.96
C ASP A 151 -33.42 18.00 -15.49
N ASP A 152 -33.12 19.28 -15.24
CA ASP A 152 -32.97 19.88 -13.91
C ASP A 152 -34.27 20.00 -13.09
N SER A 153 -35.40 19.49 -13.60
CA SER A 153 -36.67 19.58 -12.89
C SER A 153 -36.74 18.63 -11.68
N SER A 154 -37.84 18.77 -10.94
CA SER A 154 -38.11 17.96 -9.76
C SER A 154 -39.59 17.59 -9.70
N ASP A 155 -39.85 16.32 -9.44
CA ASP A 155 -41.16 15.73 -9.17
C ASP A 155 -41.09 14.91 -7.87
N ALA A 156 -41.69 15.47 -6.81
CA ALA A 156 -41.68 14.86 -5.48
C ALA A 156 -42.42 13.51 -5.41
N THR A 157 -43.29 13.21 -6.37
CA THR A 157 -44.02 11.93 -6.39
C THR A 157 -43.16 10.76 -6.87
N SER A 158 -42.02 11.03 -7.52
CA SER A 158 -41.15 10.02 -8.13
C SER A 158 -39.78 9.86 -7.46
N TYR A 159 -39.54 10.45 -6.28
CA TYR A 159 -38.26 10.31 -5.57
C TYR A 159 -37.88 8.85 -5.28
N GLY A 160 -38.85 8.02 -4.90
CA GLY A 160 -38.63 6.59 -4.68
C GLY A 160 -38.18 5.85 -5.94
N SER A 161 -38.94 6.04 -7.03
CA SER A 161 -38.63 5.45 -8.35
C SER A 161 -37.28 5.93 -8.90
N THR A 162 -36.96 7.21 -8.69
CA THR A 162 -35.67 7.81 -9.03
C THR A 162 -34.53 7.10 -8.32
N ALA A 163 -34.60 6.99 -6.98
CA ALA A 163 -33.57 6.32 -6.21
C ALA A 163 -33.41 4.83 -6.60
N THR A 164 -34.52 4.13 -6.87
CA THR A 164 -34.46 2.73 -7.35
C THR A 164 -33.77 2.62 -8.72
N ALA A 165 -34.08 3.51 -9.65
CA ALA A 165 -33.45 3.55 -10.96
C ALA A 165 -31.95 3.91 -10.87
N ASP A 166 -31.58 4.86 -10.01
CA ASP A 166 -30.18 5.22 -9.73
C ASP A 166 -29.39 4.01 -9.21
N ILE A 167 -29.94 3.29 -8.23
CA ILE A 167 -29.31 2.08 -7.67
C ILE A 167 -29.09 1.02 -8.76
N ALA A 168 -30.06 0.82 -9.65
CA ALA A 168 -29.94 -0.12 -10.76
C ALA A 168 -28.80 0.25 -11.73
N VAL A 169 -28.68 1.54 -12.08
CA VAL A 169 -27.59 2.04 -12.93
C VAL A 169 -26.24 1.86 -12.23
N LEU A 170 -26.12 2.29 -10.96
CA LEU A 170 -24.89 2.23 -10.19
C LEU A 170 -24.39 0.80 -9.98
N GLN A 171 -25.29 -0.13 -9.66
CA GLN A 171 -24.95 -1.55 -9.54
C GLN A 171 -24.51 -2.15 -10.88
N ALA A 172 -25.18 -1.81 -11.99
CA ALA A 172 -24.81 -2.29 -13.33
C ALA A 172 -23.44 -1.75 -13.77
N LEU A 173 -23.18 -0.45 -13.54
CA LEU A 173 -21.89 0.19 -13.81
C LEU A 173 -20.79 -0.43 -12.94
N SER A 174 -21.02 -0.57 -11.64
CA SER A 174 -20.05 -1.18 -10.72
C SER A 174 -19.67 -2.59 -11.16
N LYS A 175 -20.67 -3.43 -11.46
CA LYS A 175 -20.43 -4.80 -11.93
C LYS A 175 -19.59 -4.81 -13.21
N ARG A 176 -19.92 -3.96 -14.18
CA ARG A 176 -19.21 -3.90 -15.48
C ARG A 176 -17.78 -3.37 -15.36
N ILE A 177 -17.57 -2.36 -14.54
CA ILE A 177 -16.26 -1.73 -14.35
C ILE A 177 -15.33 -2.67 -13.56
N HIS A 178 -15.83 -3.22 -12.46
CA HIS A 178 -15.06 -4.17 -11.63
C HIS A 178 -14.82 -5.52 -12.31
N PHE A 179 -15.64 -5.90 -13.30
CA PHE A 179 -15.34 -7.07 -14.14
C PHE A 179 -13.99 -6.95 -14.86
N GLY A 180 -13.40 -5.74 -14.92
CA GLY A 180 -12.01 -5.51 -15.31
C GLY A 180 -11.00 -6.42 -14.61
N LYS A 181 -11.23 -6.84 -13.36
CA LYS A 181 -10.35 -7.79 -12.65
C LYS A 181 -10.20 -9.13 -13.40
N PHE A 182 -11.31 -9.67 -13.90
CA PHE A 182 -11.32 -10.93 -14.66
C PHE A 182 -10.67 -10.75 -16.04
N ILE A 183 -10.90 -9.61 -16.69
CA ILE A 183 -10.26 -9.27 -17.96
C ILE A 183 -8.73 -9.17 -17.78
N ALA A 184 -8.29 -8.52 -16.71
CA ALA A 184 -6.87 -8.42 -16.37
C ALA A 184 -6.25 -9.79 -16.12
N GLU A 185 -6.92 -10.67 -15.37
CA GLU A 185 -6.43 -12.03 -15.13
C GLU A 185 -6.26 -12.82 -16.44
N ALA A 186 -7.25 -12.78 -17.33
CA ALA A 186 -7.17 -13.44 -18.63
C ALA A 186 -6.01 -12.89 -19.49
N LYS A 187 -5.79 -11.57 -19.48
CA LYS A 187 -4.66 -10.94 -20.20
C LYS A 187 -3.31 -11.30 -19.59
N PHE A 188 -3.22 -11.33 -18.26
CA PHE A 188 -2.02 -11.77 -17.55
C PHE A 188 -1.66 -13.21 -17.89
N GLN A 189 -2.63 -14.12 -17.91
CA GLN A 189 -2.39 -15.51 -18.25
C GLN A 189 -1.98 -15.69 -19.72
N ALA A 190 -2.49 -14.86 -20.64
CA ALA A 190 -2.15 -14.91 -22.06
C ALA A 190 -0.74 -14.36 -22.38
N GLU A 191 -0.32 -13.27 -21.74
CA GLU A 191 0.97 -12.60 -21.96
C GLU A 191 1.79 -12.49 -20.67
N ARG A 192 1.99 -13.63 -19.98
CA ARG A 192 2.54 -13.67 -18.62
C ARG A 192 3.89 -12.97 -18.50
N GLU A 193 4.83 -13.22 -19.40
CA GLU A 193 6.17 -12.63 -19.35
C GLU A 193 6.13 -11.10 -19.41
N ARG A 194 5.38 -10.56 -20.37
CA ARG A 194 5.23 -9.12 -20.59
C ARG A 194 4.62 -8.42 -19.37
N TYR A 195 3.49 -8.93 -18.87
CA TYR A 195 2.85 -8.34 -17.71
C TYR A 195 3.68 -8.54 -16.45
N THR A 196 4.36 -9.67 -16.27
CA THR A 196 5.29 -9.86 -15.14
C THR A 196 6.38 -8.80 -15.12
N GLN A 197 7.02 -8.50 -16.26
CA GLN A 197 8.03 -7.45 -16.34
C GLN A 197 7.46 -6.07 -15.94
N LEU A 198 6.31 -5.70 -16.49
CA LEU A 198 5.65 -4.43 -16.22
C LEU A 198 5.20 -4.30 -14.75
N ILE A 199 4.66 -5.38 -14.18
CA ILE A 199 4.24 -5.43 -12.77
C ILE A 199 5.45 -5.29 -11.87
N LEU A 200 6.52 -6.08 -12.08
CA LEU A 200 7.75 -6.00 -11.26
C LEU A 200 8.43 -4.63 -11.35
N ALA A 201 8.30 -3.93 -12.48
CA ALA A 201 8.77 -2.55 -12.64
C ALA A 201 7.84 -1.49 -12.00
N ASN A 202 6.65 -1.89 -11.52
CA ASN A 202 5.54 -1.04 -11.12
C ASN A 202 5.22 0.04 -12.19
N ASP A 203 5.24 -0.38 -13.46
CA ASP A 203 5.01 0.51 -14.61
C ASP A 203 3.51 0.60 -14.92
N ALA A 204 2.78 1.40 -14.14
CA ALA A 204 1.34 1.59 -14.32
C ALA A 204 0.98 2.12 -15.72
N GLU A 205 1.81 3.03 -16.27
CA GLU A 205 1.62 3.59 -17.60
C GLU A 205 1.87 2.56 -18.70
N GLY A 206 2.93 1.76 -18.57
CA GLY A 206 3.22 0.65 -19.48
C GLY A 206 2.14 -0.44 -19.45
N ILE A 207 1.60 -0.76 -18.26
CA ILE A 207 0.44 -1.66 -18.14
C ILE A 207 -0.78 -1.04 -18.85
N MET A 208 -1.07 0.23 -18.59
CA MET A 208 -2.19 0.95 -19.20
C MET A 208 -2.10 0.99 -20.73
N ALA A 209 -0.91 1.24 -21.27
CA ALA A 209 -0.63 1.19 -22.70
C ALA A 209 -0.81 -0.23 -23.25
N ALA A 210 -0.29 -1.25 -22.56
CA ALA A 210 -0.42 -2.66 -22.96
C ALA A 210 -1.88 -3.15 -22.94
N LEU A 211 -2.72 -2.61 -22.06
CA LEU A 211 -4.13 -2.96 -21.97
C LEU A 211 -5.00 -2.32 -23.06
N THR A 212 -4.53 -1.24 -23.68
CA THR A 212 -5.31 -0.42 -24.63
C THR A 212 -5.32 -1.06 -26.02
N ASN A 213 -6.51 -1.31 -26.55
CA ASN A 213 -6.70 -1.80 -27.92
C ASN A 213 -7.77 -0.97 -28.62
N MET A 214 -7.33 -0.01 -29.41
CA MET A 214 -8.22 0.98 -30.03
C MET A 214 -9.25 0.36 -30.98
N VAL A 215 -8.87 -0.69 -31.70
CA VAL A 215 -9.78 -1.41 -32.60
C VAL A 215 -10.91 -2.09 -31.82
N VAL A 216 -10.60 -2.67 -30.66
CA VAL A 216 -11.62 -3.29 -29.80
C VAL A 216 -12.51 -2.23 -29.14
N GLU A 217 -11.94 -1.14 -28.65
CA GLU A 217 -12.69 -0.04 -28.05
C GLU A 217 -13.68 0.59 -29.05
N GLU A 218 -13.25 0.87 -30.28
CA GLU A 218 -14.15 1.35 -31.34
C GLU A 218 -15.30 0.37 -31.63
N LYS A 219 -15.03 -0.94 -31.65
CA LYS A 219 -16.08 -1.95 -31.85
C LYS A 219 -17.09 -1.98 -30.70
N VAL A 220 -16.63 -1.78 -29.46
CA VAL A 220 -17.52 -1.66 -28.29
C VAL A 220 -18.40 -0.43 -28.43
N LEU A 221 -17.82 0.74 -28.76
CA LEU A 221 -18.56 1.98 -28.93
C LEU A 221 -19.63 1.89 -30.02
N ARG A 222 -19.27 1.38 -31.20
CA ARG A 222 -20.24 1.16 -32.30
C ARG A 222 -21.36 0.22 -31.88
N ARG A 223 -21.05 -0.86 -31.17
CA ARG A 223 -22.05 -1.83 -30.69
C ARG A 223 -22.98 -1.21 -29.65
N VAL A 224 -22.45 -0.48 -28.67
CA VAL A 224 -23.22 0.18 -27.62
C VAL A 224 -24.15 1.22 -28.23
N LYS A 225 -23.65 2.05 -29.15
CA LYS A 225 -24.46 3.05 -29.89
C LYS A 225 -25.60 2.37 -30.66
N LEU A 226 -25.31 1.30 -31.39
CA LEU A 226 -26.32 0.57 -32.14
C LEU A 226 -27.39 -0.03 -31.22
N LYS A 227 -26.99 -0.69 -30.13
CA LYS A 227 -27.91 -1.25 -29.13
C LYS A 227 -28.79 -0.17 -28.50
N ALA A 228 -28.21 0.96 -28.09
CA ALA A 228 -28.97 2.08 -27.54
C ALA A 228 -30.00 2.62 -28.55
N SER A 229 -29.62 2.75 -29.83
CA SER A 229 -30.55 3.15 -30.88
C SER A 229 -31.67 2.14 -31.12
N THR A 230 -31.41 0.84 -30.94
CA THR A 230 -32.42 -0.21 -31.11
C THR A 230 -33.38 -0.29 -29.92
N TYR A 231 -32.87 -0.22 -28.69
CA TYR A 231 -33.70 -0.33 -27.49
C TYR A 231 -34.43 0.97 -27.13
N GLY A 232 -33.93 2.11 -27.58
CA GLY A 232 -34.52 3.42 -27.32
C GLY A 232 -35.71 3.79 -28.21
N GLN A 233 -36.09 2.96 -29.18
CA GLN A 233 -37.20 3.22 -30.09
C GLN A 233 -38.54 2.66 -29.57
N ASP A 234 -39.63 3.39 -29.82
CA ASP A 234 -40.98 2.83 -29.68
C ASP A 234 -41.39 2.10 -30.97
N ILE A 235 -41.70 0.81 -30.85
CA ILE A 235 -42.11 -0.03 -31.98
C ILE A 235 -43.64 0.00 -32.08
N GLN A 236 -44.19 0.70 -33.08
CA GLN A 236 -45.62 0.65 -33.41
C GLN A 236 -45.89 -0.38 -34.52
N GLU A 237 -46.88 -1.26 -34.34
CA GLU A 237 -47.30 -2.23 -35.36
C GLU A 237 -47.77 -1.51 -36.64
N GLY A 238 -47.19 -1.87 -37.79
CA GLY A 238 -47.56 -1.36 -39.11
C GLY A 238 -46.71 -0.19 -39.64
N SER A 239 -45.73 0.30 -38.88
CA SER A 239 -44.80 1.35 -39.33
C SER A 239 -43.57 0.73 -40.01
N GLN A 240 -43.14 1.27 -41.17
CA GLN A 240 -41.81 0.96 -41.74
C GLN A 240 -40.71 1.31 -40.72
N PRO A 241 -39.53 0.65 -40.75
CA PRO A 241 -38.41 1.01 -39.88
C PRO A 241 -38.15 2.51 -39.99
N ALA A 242 -38.26 3.21 -38.86
CA ALA A 242 -38.28 4.66 -38.83
C ALA A 242 -37.06 5.27 -39.55
N ALA A 243 -37.29 6.34 -40.30
CA ALA A 243 -36.23 7.15 -40.89
C ALA A 243 -35.27 7.65 -39.79
N PRO A 244 -33.98 7.90 -40.10
CA PRO A 244 -33.02 8.44 -39.14
C PRO A 244 -33.51 9.83 -38.67
N GLY A 245 -34.06 9.89 -37.46
CA GLY A 245 -34.71 11.09 -36.92
C GLY A 245 -35.85 10.85 -35.92
N ASN A 246 -36.29 9.61 -35.68
CA ASN A 246 -37.22 9.32 -34.58
C ASN A 246 -36.59 9.61 -33.21
N GLU A 247 -37.32 10.32 -32.34
CA GLU A 247 -36.93 10.59 -30.95
C GLU A 247 -36.70 9.25 -30.21
N CYS A 248 -35.44 8.96 -29.90
CA CYS A 248 -35.09 7.84 -29.03
C CYS A 248 -35.28 8.27 -27.57
N LYS A 249 -35.72 7.34 -26.72
CA LYS A 249 -35.89 7.57 -25.26
C LYS A 249 -34.64 8.11 -24.57
N VAL A 250 -33.46 7.77 -25.11
CA VAL A 250 -32.18 8.38 -24.76
C VAL A 250 -31.36 8.54 -26.03
N ASP A 251 -30.58 9.62 -26.13
CA ASP A 251 -29.64 9.83 -27.23
C ASP A 251 -28.61 8.67 -27.28
N PRO A 252 -28.57 7.86 -28.36
CA PRO A 252 -27.59 6.80 -28.51
C PRO A 252 -26.13 7.29 -28.52
N GLN A 253 -25.90 8.55 -28.92
CA GLN A 253 -24.57 9.16 -28.89
C GLN A 253 -24.12 9.41 -27.45
N LEU A 254 -24.99 9.96 -26.60
CA LEU A 254 -24.72 10.15 -25.16
C LEU A 254 -24.28 8.84 -24.48
N ILE A 255 -24.95 7.72 -24.76
CA ILE A 255 -24.59 6.41 -24.18
C ILE A 255 -23.21 5.94 -24.68
N SER A 256 -22.92 6.14 -25.96
CA SER A 256 -21.61 5.84 -26.52
C SER A 256 -20.51 6.70 -25.88
N ASP A 257 -20.78 7.98 -25.66
CA ASP A 257 -19.85 8.93 -25.06
C ASP A 257 -19.56 8.57 -23.60
N LEU A 258 -20.60 8.22 -22.84
CA LEU A 258 -20.47 7.69 -21.48
C LEU A 258 -19.52 6.48 -21.42
N TYR A 259 -19.63 5.55 -22.38
CA TYR A 259 -18.73 4.40 -22.44
C TYR A 259 -17.29 4.80 -22.73
N ARG A 260 -17.07 5.74 -23.67
CA ARG A 260 -15.75 6.24 -24.06
C ARG A 260 -15.08 6.98 -22.92
N ASP A 261 -15.82 7.86 -22.27
CA ASP A 261 -15.26 8.88 -21.39
C ASP A 261 -15.20 8.38 -19.93
N PHE A 262 -16.01 7.37 -19.56
CA PHE A 262 -16.08 6.87 -18.17
C PHE A 262 -15.96 5.35 -18.03
N VAL A 263 -16.84 4.55 -18.63
CA VAL A 263 -16.87 3.09 -18.37
C VAL A 263 -15.57 2.41 -18.79
N MET A 264 -15.07 2.69 -20.00
CA MET A 264 -13.83 2.08 -20.48
C MET A 264 -12.59 2.56 -19.70
N PRO A 265 -12.38 3.88 -19.46
CA PRO A 265 -11.29 4.36 -18.61
C PRO A 265 -11.28 3.73 -17.21
N LEU A 266 -12.41 3.75 -16.49
CA LEU A 266 -12.50 3.18 -15.14
C LEU A 266 -12.28 1.65 -15.16
N THR A 267 -12.78 0.94 -16.18
CA THR A 267 -12.50 -0.51 -16.33
C THR A 267 -11.00 -0.76 -16.52
N LYS A 268 -10.29 0.12 -17.23
CA LYS A 268 -8.84 -0.01 -17.44
C LYS A 268 -8.07 0.33 -16.16
N GLU A 269 -8.50 1.33 -15.40
CA GLU A 269 -7.96 1.64 -14.07
C GLU A 269 -8.04 0.43 -13.12
N VAL A 270 -9.21 -0.23 -13.04
CA VAL A 270 -9.37 -1.48 -12.27
C VAL A 270 -8.41 -2.57 -12.75
N GLN A 271 -8.23 -2.74 -14.07
CA GLN A 271 -7.28 -3.71 -14.63
C GLN A 271 -5.85 -3.41 -14.20
N VAL A 272 -5.41 -2.15 -14.24
CA VAL A 272 -4.07 -1.72 -13.80
C VAL A 272 -3.88 -2.01 -12.31
N MET A 273 -4.82 -1.56 -11.46
CA MET A 273 -4.77 -1.81 -10.01
C MET A 273 -4.68 -3.30 -9.69
N TYR A 274 -5.43 -4.12 -10.42
CA TYR A 274 -5.42 -5.57 -10.25
C TYR A 274 -4.07 -6.19 -10.64
N LEU A 275 -3.53 -5.83 -11.79
CA LEU A 275 -2.25 -6.35 -12.26
C LEU A 275 -1.10 -5.96 -11.33
N LEU A 276 -1.08 -4.74 -10.80
CA LEU A 276 -0.07 -4.32 -9.82
C LEU A 276 -0.16 -5.10 -8.49
N GLN A 277 -1.33 -5.63 -8.13
CA GLN A 277 -1.50 -6.51 -6.96
C GLN A 277 -1.29 -8.00 -7.28
N ARG A 278 -1.05 -8.34 -8.56
CA ARG A 278 -1.12 -9.73 -9.05
C ARG A 278 0.10 -10.57 -8.73
N LEU A 279 1.26 -9.92 -8.59
CA LEU A 279 2.48 -10.53 -8.11
C LEU A 279 2.70 -10.09 -6.66
N ALA A 280 3.23 -10.98 -5.83
CA ALA A 280 3.75 -10.60 -4.53
C ALA A 280 4.91 -9.62 -4.77
N HIS A 281 4.65 -8.33 -4.62
CA HIS A 281 5.74 -7.38 -4.45
C HIS A 281 6.36 -7.68 -3.09
N PRO A 282 7.69 -7.82 -2.99
CA PRO A 282 8.34 -7.73 -1.70
C PRO A 282 7.92 -6.40 -1.10
N SER A 283 7.18 -6.45 0.00
CA SER A 283 6.59 -5.25 0.60
C SER A 283 7.66 -4.28 1.07
N THR A 284 8.88 -4.76 1.31
CA THR A 284 9.91 -4.00 1.99
C THR A 284 11.30 -4.24 1.40
N SER A 285 11.96 -3.17 0.96
CA SER A 285 13.37 -3.17 0.55
C SER A 285 14.25 -2.85 1.77
N VAL A 286 15.39 -3.53 1.96
CA VAL A 286 16.20 -3.44 3.17
C VAL A 286 17.66 -3.14 2.83
N ALA A 287 18.27 -2.16 3.51
CA ALA A 287 19.66 -1.78 3.33
C ALA A 287 20.60 -2.76 4.08
N GLY A 288 20.83 -3.91 3.48
CA GLY A 288 21.65 -4.99 4.02
C GLY A 288 21.15 -6.36 3.60
N VAL A 289 21.98 -7.37 3.83
CA VAL A 289 21.64 -8.78 3.57
C VAL A 289 20.93 -9.41 4.77
N GLU A 290 20.42 -10.62 4.56
CA GLU A 290 19.81 -11.43 5.61
C GLU A 290 20.73 -11.57 6.83
N GLY A 291 20.20 -11.28 8.02
CA GLY A 291 20.95 -11.32 9.28
C GLY A 291 21.69 -10.04 9.67
N SER A 292 21.78 -9.05 8.78
CA SER A 292 22.28 -7.71 9.15
C SER A 292 21.35 -7.02 10.16
N PHE A 293 21.85 -6.00 10.87
CA PHE A 293 21.02 -5.24 11.82
C PHE A 293 19.82 -4.55 11.14
N CYS A 294 19.97 -4.04 9.90
CA CYS A 294 18.85 -3.50 9.13
C CYS A 294 17.79 -4.56 8.83
N TRP A 295 18.21 -5.80 8.52
CA TRP A 295 17.30 -6.92 8.31
C TRP A 295 16.56 -7.30 9.59
N LEU A 296 17.26 -7.34 10.71
CA LEU A 296 16.66 -7.58 12.03
C LEU A 296 15.67 -6.48 12.41
N ALA A 297 15.96 -5.22 12.08
CA ALA A 297 15.05 -4.10 12.29
C ALA A 297 13.78 -4.22 11.44
N ALA A 298 13.92 -4.61 10.16
CA ALA A 298 12.80 -4.87 9.28
C ALA A 298 11.92 -6.01 9.83
N LEU A 299 12.54 -7.11 10.25
CA LEU A 299 11.83 -8.23 10.85
C LEU A 299 11.07 -7.79 12.11
N ALA A 300 11.74 -7.14 13.05
CA ALA A 300 11.15 -6.65 14.30
C ALA A 300 9.91 -5.77 14.05
N HIS A 301 9.96 -4.87 13.07
CA HIS A 301 8.88 -3.96 12.77
C HIS A 301 7.67 -4.65 12.11
N PHE A 302 7.91 -5.48 11.09
CA PHE A 302 6.84 -6.02 10.25
C PHE A 302 6.27 -7.35 10.75
N THR A 303 6.99 -8.11 11.58
CA THR A 303 6.51 -9.40 12.12
C THR A 303 6.23 -9.37 13.61
N GLY A 304 6.61 -8.30 14.31
CA GLY A 304 6.35 -8.11 15.74
C GLY A 304 7.28 -8.89 16.68
N ASP A 305 8.28 -9.62 16.17
CA ASP A 305 9.30 -10.28 17.00
C ASP A 305 10.59 -10.57 16.20
N ALA A 306 11.71 -9.96 16.59
CA ALA A 306 13.04 -10.21 16.01
C ALA A 306 13.52 -11.67 16.23
N ASN A 307 13.00 -12.35 17.26
CA ASN A 307 13.44 -13.69 17.64
C ASN A 307 12.67 -14.83 16.97
N ARG A 308 11.55 -14.54 16.28
CA ARG A 308 10.75 -15.56 15.56
C ARG A 308 11.28 -15.86 14.15
N TRP A 309 12.56 -16.21 14.08
CA TRP A 309 13.22 -16.56 12.82
C TRP A 309 12.59 -17.77 12.10
N ASN A 310 12.00 -18.72 12.85
CA ASN A 310 11.39 -19.92 12.28
C ASN A 310 10.00 -19.67 11.67
N ASP A 311 9.21 -18.73 12.20
CA ASP A 311 7.96 -18.27 11.56
C ASP A 311 8.26 -17.33 10.37
N ALA A 312 9.45 -16.70 10.36
CA ALA A 312 9.93 -15.77 9.33
C ALA A 312 10.46 -16.45 8.05
N ILE A 313 10.55 -17.78 7.99
CA ILE A 313 10.85 -18.47 6.73
C ILE A 313 9.72 -18.23 5.71
N ALA A 314 8.48 -17.99 6.18
CA ALA A 314 7.36 -17.54 5.35
C ALA A 314 7.42 -16.04 4.96
N SER A 315 8.32 -15.24 5.56
CA SER A 315 8.47 -13.80 5.30
C SER A 315 9.66 -13.44 4.40
N LYS A 316 10.47 -14.42 3.95
CA LYS A 316 11.54 -14.18 2.97
C LYS A 316 11.03 -13.54 1.67
N ASP A 317 9.84 -13.91 1.23
CA ASP A 317 9.22 -13.35 0.02
C ASP A 317 8.75 -11.89 0.18
N HIS A 318 8.77 -11.33 1.40
CA HIS A 318 8.36 -9.95 1.69
C HIS A 318 9.53 -8.95 1.77
N PHE A 319 10.77 -9.45 1.91
CA PHE A 319 11.97 -8.61 2.05
C PHE A 319 12.91 -8.76 0.86
N VAL A 320 13.41 -7.64 0.34
CA VAL A 320 14.49 -7.63 -0.66
C VAL A 320 15.71 -6.94 -0.10
N ALA A 321 16.82 -7.69 -0.02
CA ALA A 321 18.12 -7.16 0.34
C ALA A 321 18.68 -6.24 -0.75
N ARG A 322 19.20 -5.08 -0.34
CA ARG A 322 19.95 -4.15 -1.18
C ARG A 322 21.31 -3.85 -0.53
N ASP A 323 22.30 -3.65 -1.38
CA ASP A 323 23.68 -3.37 -0.98
C ASP A 323 23.93 -1.90 -0.58
N SER A 324 22.94 -1.02 -0.72
CA SER A 324 23.08 0.42 -0.46
C SER A 324 21.76 1.07 -0.08
N VAL A 325 21.84 2.13 0.73
CA VAL A 325 20.68 2.96 1.11
C VAL A 325 20.06 3.58 -0.13
N SER A 326 20.86 4.07 -1.08
CA SER A 326 20.36 4.62 -2.34
C SER A 326 19.46 3.66 -3.13
N LYS A 327 19.78 2.36 -3.17
CA LYS A 327 18.92 1.38 -3.89
C LYS A 327 17.58 1.15 -3.18
N VAL A 328 17.56 1.17 -1.84
CA VAL A 328 16.33 1.07 -1.05
C VAL A 328 15.42 2.26 -1.33
N PHE A 329 15.95 3.49 -1.29
CA PHE A 329 15.19 4.69 -1.67
C PHE A 329 14.68 4.59 -3.11
N GLY A 330 15.53 4.14 -4.04
CA GLY A 330 15.15 3.93 -5.43
C GLY A 330 14.01 2.92 -5.62
N ASP A 331 13.98 1.84 -4.84
CA ASP A 331 12.90 0.86 -4.88
C ASP A 331 11.57 1.44 -4.41
N VAL A 332 11.57 2.16 -3.29
CA VAL A 332 10.34 2.75 -2.74
C VAL A 332 9.84 3.89 -3.62
N ALA A 333 10.73 4.75 -4.12
CA ALA A 333 10.38 5.82 -5.04
C ALA A 333 9.73 5.28 -6.33
N ALA A 334 10.30 4.21 -6.88
CA ALA A 334 9.79 3.52 -8.07
C ALA A 334 8.65 2.54 -7.78
N ASN A 335 8.12 2.48 -6.55
CA ASN A 335 7.08 1.53 -6.11
C ASN A 335 7.43 0.04 -6.32
N ARG A 336 8.71 -0.32 -6.39
CA ARG A 336 9.14 -1.73 -6.42
C ARG A 336 8.98 -2.39 -5.05
N ALA A 337 9.01 -1.59 -3.98
CA ALA A 337 8.65 -1.97 -2.62
C ALA A 337 7.75 -0.88 -2.01
N ALA A 338 6.83 -1.27 -1.12
CA ALA A 338 5.96 -0.34 -0.42
C ALA A 338 6.71 0.44 0.68
N PHE A 339 7.66 -0.24 1.31
CA PHE A 339 8.48 0.28 2.39
C PHE A 339 9.98 0.09 2.11
N GLY A 340 10.79 0.90 2.76
CA GLY A 340 12.24 0.74 2.81
C GLY A 340 12.71 0.76 4.26
N VAL A 341 13.69 -0.05 4.63
CA VAL A 341 14.33 -0.02 5.95
C VAL A 341 15.79 0.37 5.80
N VAL A 342 16.16 1.48 6.43
CA VAL A 342 17.48 2.11 6.29
C VAL A 342 18.03 2.52 7.67
N PRO A 343 19.34 2.44 7.91
CA PRO A 343 19.94 2.93 9.16
C PRO A 343 19.98 4.46 9.15
N ILE A 344 19.76 5.09 10.30
CA ILE A 344 19.88 6.56 10.44
C ILE A 344 20.90 6.97 11.48
N GLU A 345 21.04 6.23 12.56
CA GLU A 345 21.92 6.61 13.67
C GLU A 345 22.52 5.39 14.33
N ASP A 346 23.79 5.50 14.67
CA ASP A 346 24.51 4.63 15.57
C ASP A 346 24.93 5.45 16.78
N SER A 347 24.60 5.01 17.99
CA SER A 347 24.91 5.77 19.21
C SER A 347 26.40 6.03 19.43
N GLN A 348 27.29 5.27 18.76
CA GLN A 348 28.74 5.41 18.86
C GLN A 348 29.36 6.06 17.62
N LEU A 349 28.86 5.73 16.42
CA LEU A 349 29.41 6.25 15.16
C LEU A 349 28.69 7.52 14.66
N GLY A 350 27.56 7.87 15.26
CA GLY A 350 26.74 9.02 14.89
C GLY A 350 25.80 8.73 13.70
N MET A 351 25.38 9.81 13.03
CA MET A 351 24.36 9.76 11.99
C MET A 351 24.88 9.22 10.65
N VAL A 352 24.05 8.41 9.99
CA VAL A 352 24.31 7.89 8.64
C VAL A 352 24.05 8.98 7.60
N LYS A 353 25.13 9.64 7.16
CA LYS A 353 25.08 10.78 6.23
C LYS A 353 24.42 10.45 4.89
N GLU A 354 24.55 9.22 4.38
CA GLU A 354 23.86 8.79 3.15
C GLU A 354 22.33 8.84 3.30
N THR A 355 21.79 8.34 4.41
CA THR A 355 20.35 8.34 4.69
C THR A 355 19.82 9.77 4.82
N GLN A 356 20.55 10.66 5.51
CA GLN A 356 20.18 12.07 5.61
C GLN A 356 20.11 12.71 4.21
N ALA A 357 21.12 12.50 3.37
CA ALA A 357 21.14 13.05 2.01
C ALA A 357 19.98 12.52 1.14
N GLN A 358 19.63 11.24 1.25
CA GLN A 358 18.53 10.63 0.50
C GLN A 358 17.15 11.16 0.94
N LEU A 359 16.94 11.40 2.24
CA LEU A 359 15.71 12.03 2.74
C LEU A 359 15.55 13.46 2.20
N LEU A 360 16.63 14.23 2.14
CA LEU A 360 16.61 15.59 1.60
C LEU A 360 16.30 15.63 0.11
N ARG A 361 16.82 14.68 -0.68
CA ARG A 361 16.67 14.65 -2.15
C ARG A 361 15.40 13.97 -2.64
N SER A 362 14.79 13.10 -1.84
CA SER A 362 13.58 12.36 -2.23
C SER A 362 12.29 13.05 -1.76
N SER A 363 11.16 12.61 -2.31
CA SER A 363 9.81 12.96 -1.82
C SER A 363 9.26 11.94 -0.83
N LEU A 364 10.07 10.94 -0.45
CA LEU A 364 9.67 9.91 0.49
C LEU A 364 9.56 10.47 1.90
N LYS A 365 8.77 9.78 2.72
CA LYS A 365 8.46 10.14 4.10
C LYS A 365 8.94 9.05 5.05
N VAL A 366 9.42 9.47 6.21
CA VAL A 366 9.62 8.58 7.35
C VAL A 366 8.25 8.23 7.92
N ALA A 367 7.96 6.92 7.98
CA ALA A 367 6.67 6.38 8.43
C ALA A 367 6.77 5.67 9.79
N ALA A 368 7.96 5.22 10.18
CA ALA A 368 8.23 4.67 11.51
C ALA A 368 9.73 4.73 11.82
N GLU A 369 10.07 4.57 13.09
CA GLU A 369 11.43 4.28 13.56
C GLU A 369 11.50 2.91 14.23
N VAL A 370 12.69 2.31 14.21
CA VAL A 370 13.01 1.08 14.93
C VAL A 370 14.33 1.30 15.66
N VAL A 371 14.37 0.98 16.94
CA VAL A 371 15.58 1.09 17.75
C VAL A 371 15.99 -0.30 18.24
N LEU A 372 17.17 -0.74 17.82
CA LEU A 372 17.77 -1.98 18.27
C LEU A 372 18.89 -1.71 19.27
N THR A 373 19.02 -2.57 20.28
CA THR A 373 20.24 -2.63 21.09
C THR A 373 21.24 -3.53 20.38
N LYS A 374 22.47 -3.06 20.14
CA LYS A 374 23.51 -3.92 19.54
C LYS A 374 23.83 -5.07 20.48
N SER A 375 23.62 -6.29 20.01
CA SER A 375 24.04 -7.51 20.69
C SER A 375 24.85 -8.36 19.72
N PHE A 376 26.03 -8.78 20.17
CA PHE A 376 26.88 -9.70 19.44
C PHE A 376 26.82 -11.09 20.06
N THR A 377 26.99 -12.10 19.22
CA THR A 377 27.17 -13.49 19.59
C THR A 377 28.42 -14.03 18.91
N PHE A 378 28.97 -15.11 19.48
CA PHE A 378 30.06 -15.86 18.88
C PHE A 378 29.48 -17.04 18.10
N ALA A 379 29.90 -17.19 16.84
CA ALA A 379 29.45 -18.28 15.98
C ALA A 379 30.61 -18.95 15.25
N ALA A 380 30.53 -20.26 15.07
CA ALA A 380 31.55 -21.06 14.39
C ALA A 380 30.87 -22.22 13.60
N LYS A 381 31.60 -22.88 12.70
CA LYS A 381 31.05 -24.00 11.91
C LYS A 381 30.58 -25.18 12.77
N SER A 382 31.28 -25.43 13.87
CA SER A 382 30.98 -26.51 14.79
C SER A 382 31.29 -26.05 16.20
N LYS A 383 30.25 -25.88 17.02
CA LYS A 383 30.39 -25.36 18.39
C LYS A 383 31.23 -26.29 19.28
N ASP A 384 31.19 -27.60 19.00
CA ASP A 384 31.89 -28.63 19.79
C ASP A 384 33.42 -28.60 19.62
N LYS A 385 33.90 -28.01 18.51
CA LYS A 385 35.34 -27.84 18.25
C LYS A 385 35.91 -26.58 18.92
N VAL A 386 35.07 -25.67 19.40
CA VAL A 386 35.52 -24.38 19.98
C VAL A 386 36.07 -24.60 21.38
N LYS A 387 37.37 -24.89 21.47
CA LYS A 387 38.15 -24.88 22.71
C LYS A 387 39.15 -23.72 22.69
N GLN A 388 39.54 -23.24 23.86
CA GLN A 388 40.45 -22.10 24.02
C GLN A 388 41.76 -22.22 23.21
N SER A 389 42.33 -23.42 23.10
CA SER A 389 43.58 -23.69 22.36
C SER A 389 43.41 -23.85 20.84
N ASP A 390 42.18 -24.04 20.36
CA ASP A 390 41.93 -24.53 19.00
C ASP A 390 41.45 -23.40 18.07
N VAL A 391 41.10 -22.24 18.64
CA VAL A 391 40.69 -21.04 17.89
C VAL A 391 41.91 -20.34 17.32
N THR A 392 42.00 -20.29 16.00
CA THR A 392 43.12 -19.65 15.28
C THR A 392 42.80 -18.22 14.86
N THR A 393 41.53 -17.94 14.56
CA THR A 393 41.10 -16.62 14.04
C THR A 393 39.75 -16.21 14.62
N VAL A 394 39.62 -14.93 14.95
CA VAL A 394 38.35 -14.29 15.30
C VAL A 394 38.08 -13.13 14.34
N TYR A 395 36.96 -13.19 13.62
CA TYR A 395 36.51 -12.10 12.75
C TYR A 395 35.72 -11.07 13.55
N VAL A 396 36.21 -9.83 13.54
CA VAL A 396 35.73 -8.75 14.40
C VAL A 396 35.16 -7.61 13.56
N PRO A 397 33.84 -7.33 13.63
CA PRO A 397 33.25 -6.15 13.03
C PRO A 397 33.91 -4.86 13.53
N GLY A 398 34.15 -3.90 12.63
CA GLY A 398 34.81 -2.63 12.97
C GLY A 398 34.11 -1.80 14.05
N ASP A 399 32.83 -2.06 14.32
CA ASP A 399 32.02 -1.38 15.35
C ASP A 399 31.95 -2.15 16.68
N THR A 400 32.85 -3.11 16.90
CA THR A 400 32.96 -3.87 18.15
C THR A 400 33.53 -3.01 19.27
N ASP A 401 32.90 -3.01 20.45
CA ASP A 401 33.36 -2.23 21.58
C ASP A 401 34.66 -2.78 22.20
N GLY A 402 35.48 -1.90 22.77
CA GLY A 402 36.78 -2.26 23.36
C GLY A 402 36.70 -3.24 24.52
N GLY A 403 35.56 -3.27 25.21
CA GLY A 403 35.31 -4.21 26.29
C GLY A 403 35.11 -5.64 25.78
N LEU A 404 34.30 -5.80 24.71
CA LEU A 404 34.16 -7.06 24.01
C LEU A 404 35.48 -7.52 23.38
N LEU A 405 36.28 -6.61 22.81
CA LEU A 405 37.63 -6.91 22.32
C LEU A 405 38.52 -7.49 23.44
N THR A 406 38.54 -6.84 24.60
CA THR A 406 39.31 -7.29 25.76
C THR A 406 38.86 -8.67 26.24
N HIS A 407 37.54 -8.93 26.23
CA HIS A 407 36.98 -10.23 26.57
C HIS A 407 37.40 -11.32 25.58
N VAL A 408 37.43 -11.01 24.28
CA VAL A 408 37.87 -11.91 23.21
C VAL A 408 39.34 -12.27 23.36
N GLU A 409 40.21 -11.29 23.67
CA GLU A 409 41.64 -11.53 23.92
C GLU A 409 41.89 -12.41 25.16
N GLN A 410 41.04 -12.31 26.19
CA GLN A 410 41.10 -13.19 27.36
C GLN A 410 40.62 -14.61 27.02
N CYS A 411 39.58 -14.70 26.20
CA CYS A 411 38.97 -15.94 25.75
C CYS A 411 39.93 -16.74 24.84
N TRP A 412 40.56 -16.08 23.87
CA TRP A 412 41.43 -16.70 22.88
C TRP A 412 42.73 -15.90 22.70
N PRO A 413 43.68 -15.98 23.66
CA PRO A 413 44.91 -15.18 23.65
C PRO A 413 45.83 -15.44 22.46
N THR A 414 45.71 -16.62 21.83
CA THR A 414 46.53 -17.04 20.68
C THR A 414 45.86 -16.82 19.34
N ALA A 415 44.58 -16.39 19.32
CA ALA A 415 43.85 -16.22 18.09
C ALA A 415 44.22 -14.89 17.39
N GLN A 416 44.28 -14.92 16.07
CA GLN A 416 44.43 -13.71 15.27
C GLN A 416 43.09 -12.96 15.19
N LEU A 417 43.07 -11.71 15.63
CA LEU A 417 41.91 -10.83 15.44
C LEU A 417 41.95 -10.22 14.03
N VAL A 418 40.95 -10.52 13.21
CA VAL A 418 40.82 -10.02 11.83
C VAL A 418 39.65 -9.05 11.76
N ALA A 419 39.95 -7.77 11.54
CA ALA A 419 38.93 -6.76 11.34
C ALA A 419 38.16 -7.00 10.04
N VAL A 420 36.83 -6.95 10.11
CA VAL A 420 35.90 -7.06 8.99
C VAL A 420 34.93 -5.88 8.99
N SER A 421 34.30 -5.63 7.84
CA SER A 421 33.46 -4.43 7.65
C SER A 421 32.16 -4.48 8.45
N ASN A 422 31.59 -5.66 8.68
CA ASN A 422 30.31 -5.84 9.38
C ASN A 422 30.08 -7.28 9.88
N VAL A 423 29.02 -7.47 10.66
CA VAL A 423 28.59 -8.77 11.24
C VAL A 423 28.32 -9.85 10.20
N THR A 424 27.79 -9.49 9.02
CA THR A 424 27.47 -10.45 7.96
C THR A 424 28.73 -10.96 7.26
N GLU A 425 29.73 -10.09 7.06
CA GLU A 425 31.04 -10.50 6.57
C GLU A 425 31.76 -11.41 7.58
N ALA A 426 31.66 -11.11 8.88
CA ALA A 426 32.23 -11.97 9.93
C ALA A 426 31.67 -13.40 9.83
N ALA A 427 30.34 -13.53 9.72
CA ALA A 427 29.68 -14.83 9.57
C ALA A 427 30.04 -15.52 8.26
N GLN A 428 30.10 -14.78 7.16
CA GLN A 428 30.49 -15.31 5.86
C GLN A 428 31.92 -15.88 5.87
N ARG A 429 32.89 -15.18 6.45
CA ARG A 429 34.28 -15.65 6.48
C ARG A 429 34.43 -16.89 7.36
N ALA A 430 33.84 -16.89 8.55
CA ALA A 430 33.85 -18.07 9.42
C ALA A 430 33.15 -19.28 8.77
N SER A 431 32.14 -19.10 7.90
CA SER A 431 31.51 -20.21 7.19
C SER A 431 32.32 -20.74 6.00
N GLN A 432 33.38 -20.04 5.61
CA GLN A 432 34.29 -20.45 4.53
C GLN A 432 35.60 -21.07 5.05
N SER A 433 35.81 -21.13 6.36
CA SER A 433 37.03 -21.69 6.99
C SER A 433 37.32 -23.14 6.56
N GLY A 434 38.60 -23.52 6.48
CA GLY A 434 39.00 -24.91 6.25
C GLY A 434 38.74 -25.83 7.46
N ASP A 435 39.16 -27.09 7.36
CA ASP A 435 39.16 -28.03 8.50
C ASP A 435 40.35 -27.80 9.47
N ASP A 436 41.36 -27.04 9.03
CA ASP A 436 42.57 -26.73 9.79
C ASP A 436 42.36 -25.50 10.69
N GLY A 437 41.96 -25.76 11.94
CA GLY A 437 41.78 -24.73 12.97
C GLY A 437 40.34 -24.21 13.07
N VAL A 438 40.00 -23.63 14.23
CA VAL A 438 38.65 -23.14 14.50
C VAL A 438 38.60 -21.64 14.29
N GLU A 439 37.77 -21.19 13.36
CA GLU A 439 37.53 -19.77 13.12
C GLU A 439 36.18 -19.36 13.73
N VAL A 440 36.18 -18.22 14.43
CA VAL A 440 35.01 -17.69 15.14
C VAL A 440 34.61 -16.34 14.56
N ALA A 441 33.31 -16.10 14.41
CA ALA A 441 32.74 -14.82 14.04
C ALA A 441 32.11 -14.12 15.25
N ILE A 442 32.42 -12.83 15.42
CA ILE A 442 31.59 -11.92 16.22
C ILE A 442 30.49 -11.39 15.30
N THR A 443 29.26 -11.83 15.52
CA THR A 443 28.16 -11.60 14.58
C THR A 443 26.81 -11.51 15.29
N THR A 444 25.71 -11.43 14.54
CA THR A 444 24.36 -11.54 15.07
C THR A 444 23.87 -12.99 14.97
N THR A 445 22.89 -13.34 15.79
CA THR A 445 22.21 -14.65 15.69
C THR A 445 21.61 -14.88 14.29
N GLY A 446 21.04 -13.84 13.68
CA GLY A 446 20.47 -13.90 12.34
C GLY A 446 21.53 -14.19 11.27
N ALA A 447 22.66 -13.49 11.30
CA ALA A 447 23.74 -13.67 10.33
C ALA A 447 24.44 -15.04 10.50
N ALA A 448 24.67 -15.48 11.74
CA ALA A 448 25.20 -16.82 12.02
C ALA A 448 24.33 -17.91 11.37
N ARG A 449 23.02 -17.87 11.59
CA ARG A 449 22.06 -18.83 11.02
C ARG A 449 21.97 -18.75 9.50
N ALA A 450 21.97 -17.54 8.92
CA ALA A 450 21.93 -17.34 7.48
C ALA A 450 23.14 -17.98 6.76
N HIS A 451 24.29 -18.06 7.44
CA HIS A 451 25.51 -18.70 6.95
C HIS A 451 25.73 -20.13 7.47
N GLY A 452 24.73 -20.74 8.12
CA GLY A 452 24.82 -22.11 8.62
C GLY A 452 25.84 -22.32 9.75
N LEU A 453 26.17 -21.26 10.50
CA LEU A 453 27.03 -21.35 11.68
C LEU A 453 26.23 -21.72 12.92
N GLU A 454 26.91 -22.42 13.83
CA GLU A 454 26.39 -22.75 15.15
C GLU A 454 26.80 -21.68 16.16
N ILE A 455 25.86 -21.30 17.02
CA ILE A 455 26.11 -20.38 18.12
C ILE A 455 26.96 -21.12 19.16
N VAL A 456 28.06 -20.50 19.57
CA VAL A 456 28.95 -21.04 20.59
C VAL A 456 28.32 -20.76 21.97
N GLU A 457 27.82 -21.81 22.61
CA GLU A 457 27.09 -21.72 23.88
C GLU A 457 28.00 -21.41 25.09
N SER A 458 27.39 -20.77 26.09
CA SER A 458 28.00 -20.28 27.33
C SER A 458 28.65 -21.31 28.25
N SER A 459 28.43 -22.60 27.98
CA SER A 459 28.84 -23.72 28.84
C SER A 459 30.31 -24.12 28.68
N ASN A 460 31.00 -23.71 27.61
CA ASN A 460 32.43 -23.91 27.43
C ASN A 460 33.24 -22.76 28.06
N ALA A 461 33.20 -22.56 29.38
CA ALA A 461 34.05 -21.65 30.18
C ALA A 461 34.24 -20.17 29.71
N LEU A 462 33.63 -19.75 28.60
CA LEU A 462 33.90 -18.52 27.85
C LEU A 462 32.72 -17.54 27.87
N ALA A 463 31.56 -17.97 28.37
CA ALA A 463 30.37 -17.12 28.47
C ALA A 463 29.64 -17.18 29.82
N THR A 464 30.40 -17.15 30.92
CA THR A 464 29.92 -16.56 32.19
C THR A 464 29.72 -15.05 32.08
N ALA A 465 30.17 -14.43 31.00
CA ALA A 465 29.76 -13.09 30.60
C ALA A 465 28.91 -13.19 29.32
N THR A 466 27.58 -13.16 29.43
CA THR A 466 26.92 -12.06 28.70
C THR A 466 27.73 -10.84 29.10
N TRP A 467 28.56 -10.32 28.20
CA TRP A 467 29.12 -8.99 28.36
C TRP A 467 27.91 -8.09 28.62
N LYS A 468 27.67 -7.85 29.91
CA LYS A 468 26.73 -6.85 30.38
C LYS A 468 27.61 -5.62 30.43
N PRO A 469 27.33 -4.59 29.62
CA PRO A 469 28.05 -3.34 29.78
C PRO A 469 28.02 -2.99 31.27
N THR A 470 29.18 -2.66 31.84
CA THR A 470 29.29 -2.22 33.24
C THR A 470 28.16 -1.26 33.54
N GLN A 471 27.48 -1.43 34.69
CA GLN A 471 26.26 -0.69 35.10
C GLN A 471 26.38 0.86 35.09
N ASN A 472 27.53 1.41 34.73
CA ASN A 472 27.76 2.83 34.47
C ASN A 472 27.54 3.24 33.01
N VAL A 473 27.08 2.34 32.14
CA VAL A 473 26.62 2.70 30.81
C VAL A 473 25.18 3.18 30.92
N THR A 474 24.98 4.49 30.84
CA THR A 474 23.68 5.12 30.67
C THR A 474 22.91 4.40 29.57
N THR A 475 21.65 4.08 29.84
CA THR A 475 20.66 3.55 28.87
C THR A 475 20.67 4.42 27.61
N GLY A 476 21.46 4.04 26.60
CA GLY A 476 21.68 4.84 25.39
C GLY A 476 23.02 4.61 24.66
N SER A 477 24.05 4.00 25.25
CA SER A 477 25.40 3.97 24.61
C SER A 477 25.65 2.83 23.60
N ASN A 478 24.64 2.03 23.25
CA ASN A 478 24.82 0.89 22.34
C ASN A 478 23.57 0.57 21.52
N THR A 479 22.97 1.60 20.93
CA THR A 479 21.74 1.48 20.14
C THR A 479 22.00 1.82 18.68
N LEU A 480 21.25 1.13 17.81
CA LEU A 480 21.14 1.43 16.39
C LEU A 480 19.71 1.88 16.11
N ARG A 481 19.55 3.00 15.42
CA ARG A 481 18.26 3.51 14.97
C ARG A 481 18.13 3.31 13.47
N PHE A 482 16.95 2.86 13.07
CA PHE A 482 16.56 2.62 11.70
C PHE A 482 15.26 3.36 11.41
N LEU A 483 15.07 3.77 10.17
CA LEU A 483 13.86 4.40 9.68
C LEU A 483 13.15 3.47 8.70
N VAL A 484 11.83 3.43 8.81
CA VAL A 484 10.96 2.88 7.78
C VAL A 484 10.53 4.03 6.88
N ILE A 485 10.93 4.00 5.62
CA ILE A 485 10.57 5.00 4.60
C ILE A 485 9.42 4.49 3.74
N ALA A 486 8.53 5.39 3.34
CA ALA A 486 7.37 5.12 2.50
C ALA A 486 7.01 6.37 1.67
N LYS A 487 6.00 6.28 0.81
CA LYS A 487 5.49 7.47 0.06
C LYS A 487 4.62 8.39 0.91
N ARG A 488 4.07 7.90 2.02
CA ARG A 488 3.19 8.65 2.93
C ARG A 488 3.54 8.30 4.37
N CYS A 489 3.36 9.25 5.28
CA CYS A 489 3.44 9.01 6.72
C CYS A 489 2.07 8.58 7.28
N PRO A 490 2.04 7.85 8.41
CA PRO A 490 0.80 7.52 9.10
C PRO A 490 0.10 8.77 9.66
N PRO A 491 -1.19 8.68 10.02
CA PRO A 491 -1.86 9.73 10.80
C PRO A 491 -1.28 9.83 12.21
N SER A 492 -1.54 10.95 12.89
CA SER A 492 -1.06 11.17 14.27
C SER A 492 -1.49 10.05 15.22
N SER A 493 -0.55 9.60 16.05
CA SER A 493 -0.75 8.61 17.10
C SER A 493 -0.89 9.22 18.50
N GLY A 494 -0.71 10.54 18.62
CA GLY A 494 -0.69 11.29 19.89
C GLY A 494 0.62 11.19 20.66
N GLN A 495 1.54 10.31 20.26
CA GLN A 495 2.92 10.24 20.75
C GLN A 495 3.84 10.08 19.55
N ASP A 496 4.02 11.18 18.81
CA ASP A 496 4.72 11.19 17.54
C ASP A 496 6.06 11.94 17.65
N LYS A 497 6.97 11.62 16.73
CA LYS A 497 8.12 12.44 16.37
C LYS A 497 8.00 12.86 14.91
N SER A 498 8.63 13.97 14.56
CA SER A 498 8.69 14.44 13.18
C SER A 498 10.13 14.72 12.75
N CYS A 499 10.52 14.19 11.59
CA CYS A 499 11.77 14.53 10.92
C CYS A 499 11.52 15.72 9.99
N LEU A 500 12.40 16.72 10.05
CA LEU A 500 12.33 17.94 9.26
C LEU A 500 13.70 18.27 8.67
N SER A 501 13.72 19.04 7.58
CA SER A 501 14.89 19.82 7.23
C SER A 501 14.60 21.31 7.22
N MET A 502 15.58 22.09 7.64
CA MET A 502 15.54 23.54 7.65
C MET A 502 16.66 24.07 6.78
N GLU A 503 16.29 24.72 5.67
CA GLU A 503 17.21 25.53 4.89
C GLU A 503 17.22 26.93 5.49
N ILE A 504 18.34 27.29 6.13
CA ILE A 504 18.49 28.58 6.83
C ILE A 504 19.43 29.48 6.02
N LYS A 505 19.11 30.78 5.96
CA LYS A 505 20.03 31.78 5.40
C LYS A 505 21.38 31.75 6.12
N HIS A 506 22.48 31.86 5.35
CA HIS A 506 23.82 31.82 5.92
C HIS A 506 24.25 33.19 6.45
N GLU A 507 23.62 33.64 7.54
CA GLU A 507 23.85 34.93 8.18
C GLU A 507 24.04 34.79 9.70
N VAL A 508 24.62 35.81 10.34
CA VAL A 508 24.86 35.80 11.79
C VAL A 508 23.53 35.74 12.54
N GLY A 509 23.39 34.75 13.41
CA GLY A 509 22.23 34.58 14.29
C GLY A 509 21.05 33.81 13.68
N SER A 510 21.06 33.44 12.39
CA SER A 510 19.90 32.80 11.74
C SER A 510 19.49 31.47 12.38
N LEU A 511 20.46 30.62 12.78
CA LEU A 511 20.15 29.39 13.52
C LEU A 511 19.57 29.68 14.90
N LEU A 512 20.11 30.67 15.63
CA LEU A 512 19.60 31.06 16.94
C LEU A 512 18.15 31.52 16.85
N SER A 513 17.83 32.38 15.88
CA SER A 513 16.46 32.84 15.63
C SER A 513 15.51 31.67 15.33
N ALA A 514 15.95 30.67 14.56
CA ALA A 514 15.15 29.47 14.32
C ALA A 514 14.90 28.65 15.61
N LEU A 515 15.93 28.48 16.45
CA LEU A 515 15.82 27.77 17.73
C LEU A 515 14.92 28.51 18.74
N GLU A 516 14.93 29.84 18.74
CA GLU A 516 14.04 30.66 19.57
C GLU A 516 12.56 30.47 19.22
N VAL A 517 12.24 30.23 17.94
CA VAL A 517 10.85 29.94 17.51
C VAL A 517 10.39 28.60 18.08
N TRP A 518 11.19 27.54 17.96
CA TRP A 518 10.86 26.23 18.54
C TRP A 518 10.64 26.32 20.06
N LYS A 519 11.54 27.02 20.76
CA LYS A 519 11.44 27.24 22.20
C LYS A 519 10.15 27.97 22.60
N THR A 520 9.82 29.05 21.90
CA THR A 520 8.63 29.88 22.23
C THR A 520 7.32 29.12 22.04
N HIS A 521 7.29 28.15 21.13
CA HIS A 521 6.13 27.28 20.89
C HIS A 521 6.14 26.00 21.73
N GLY A 522 7.13 25.81 22.61
CA GLY A 522 7.22 24.63 23.47
C GLY A 522 7.46 23.33 22.72
N VAL A 523 8.17 23.37 21.59
CA VAL A 523 8.53 22.19 20.80
C VAL A 523 9.94 21.74 21.17
N ASN A 524 10.08 20.49 21.61
CA ASN A 524 11.38 19.91 21.95
C ASN A 524 12.10 19.38 20.70
N LEU A 525 13.43 19.54 20.65
CA LEU A 525 14.28 19.00 19.60
C LEU A 525 15.05 17.80 20.15
N SER A 526 14.93 16.65 19.50
CA SER A 526 15.67 15.42 19.85
C SER A 526 16.90 15.19 18.98
N CYS A 527 16.99 15.84 17.81
CA CYS A 527 18.17 15.83 16.94
C CYS A 527 18.33 17.17 16.23
N LEU A 528 19.57 17.65 16.08
CA LEU A 528 19.93 18.82 15.29
C LEU A 528 21.31 18.60 14.65
N GLU A 529 21.34 18.44 13.33
CA GLU A 529 22.55 18.12 12.58
C GLU A 529 22.72 19.07 11.39
N SER A 530 23.89 19.69 11.27
CA SER A 530 24.25 20.50 10.11
C SER A 530 24.66 19.62 8.93
N ILE A 531 24.14 19.94 7.74
CA ILE A 531 24.42 19.28 6.47
C ILE A 531 24.94 20.35 5.52
N TYR A 532 26.15 20.18 5.00
CA TYR A 532 26.73 21.13 4.06
C TYR A 532 25.95 21.12 2.74
N ARG A 533 25.56 22.30 2.27
CA ARG A 533 24.79 22.45 1.02
C ARG A 533 25.71 22.13 -0.17
N GLN A 534 25.26 21.26 -1.07
CA GLN A 534 26.07 20.88 -2.25
C GLN A 534 26.12 22.01 -3.30
N GLU A 535 25.09 22.86 -3.32
CA GLU A 535 24.98 24.02 -4.19
C GLU A 535 24.74 25.29 -3.34
N GLY A 536 25.52 26.33 -3.59
CA GLY A 536 25.49 27.59 -2.82
C GLY A 536 26.28 27.56 -1.51
N ASP A 537 26.31 28.70 -0.81
CA ASP A 537 26.98 28.83 0.48
C ASP A 537 26.03 28.56 1.66
N GLY A 538 26.50 27.78 2.63
CA GLY A 538 25.83 27.58 3.92
C GLY A 538 25.53 26.13 4.27
N TYR A 539 24.60 25.95 5.20
CA TYR A 539 24.22 24.66 5.76
C TYR A 539 22.70 24.53 5.74
N ASP A 540 22.24 23.31 5.46
CA ASP A 540 20.91 22.85 5.82
C ASP A 540 20.99 22.17 7.18
N PHE A 541 19.87 22.08 7.88
CA PHE A 541 19.80 21.40 9.16
C PHE A 541 18.79 20.27 9.08
N PHE A 542 19.20 19.07 9.45
CA PHE A 542 18.29 17.95 9.72
C PHE A 542 17.88 18.01 11.20
N LEU A 543 16.58 17.85 11.46
CA LEU A 543 16.04 17.89 12.81
C LEU A 543 15.06 16.75 13.06
N GLU A 544 15.04 16.33 14.31
CA GLU A 544 13.94 15.54 14.86
C GLU A 544 13.29 16.35 15.98
N ILE A 545 11.97 16.45 15.94
CA ILE A 545 11.17 17.18 16.93
C ILE A 545 10.16 16.24 17.58
N ASP A 546 9.82 16.52 18.84
CA ASP A 546 8.74 15.82 19.53
C ASP A 546 7.40 16.46 19.15
N GLY A 547 6.47 15.65 18.66
CA GLY A 547 5.17 16.08 18.14
C GLY A 547 4.94 15.69 16.68
N HIS A 548 3.67 15.67 16.29
CA HIS A 548 3.22 15.46 14.92
C HIS A 548 3.29 16.79 14.14
N PHE A 549 3.52 16.74 12.82
CA PHE A 549 3.63 17.96 12.01
C PHE A 549 2.33 18.79 11.97
N GLU A 550 1.19 18.14 12.22
CA GLU A 550 -0.14 18.76 12.27
C GLU A 550 -0.53 19.25 13.66
N ASP A 551 0.29 19.02 14.69
CA ASP A 551 0.01 19.51 16.03
C ASP A 551 -0.02 21.05 16.04
N ALA A 552 -0.94 21.64 16.79
CA ALA A 552 -1.19 23.08 16.75
C ALA A 552 0.06 23.91 17.08
N ASN A 553 0.87 23.47 18.06
CA ASN A 553 2.12 24.12 18.43
C ASN A 553 3.22 23.96 17.37
N VAL A 554 3.34 22.78 16.76
CA VAL A 554 4.32 22.49 15.70
C VAL A 554 3.98 23.27 14.44
N SER A 555 2.72 23.22 14.00
CA SER A 555 2.25 23.94 12.81
C SER A 555 2.43 25.47 12.96
N ALA A 556 2.13 26.02 14.14
CA ALA A 556 2.37 27.43 14.44
C ALA A 556 3.87 27.78 14.42
N ALA A 557 4.74 26.93 14.97
CA ALA A 557 6.19 27.13 14.93
C ALA A 557 6.72 27.12 13.49
N VAL A 558 6.28 26.15 12.68
CA VAL A 558 6.68 26.03 11.26
C VAL A 558 6.22 27.24 10.46
N ALA A 559 4.98 27.69 10.63
CA ALA A 559 4.48 28.90 9.98
C ALA A 559 5.36 30.12 10.32
N LYS A 560 5.73 30.28 11.59
CA LYS A 560 6.58 31.38 12.04
C LYS A 560 8.02 31.32 11.50
N LEU A 561 8.57 30.11 11.34
CA LEU A 561 9.88 29.91 10.73
C LEU A 561 9.88 30.31 9.24
N CYS A 562 8.83 29.92 8.51
CA CYS A 562 8.65 30.23 7.10
C CYS A 562 8.46 31.74 6.82
N GLU A 563 7.91 32.50 7.77
CA GLU A 563 7.80 33.97 7.65
C GLU A 563 9.15 34.70 7.75
N SER A 564 10.14 34.10 8.42
CA SER A 564 11.29 34.83 8.96
C SER A 564 12.60 34.49 8.28
N VAL A 565 13.04 33.23 8.35
CA VAL A 565 14.44 32.89 8.07
C VAL A 565 14.68 31.53 7.40
N CYS A 566 13.64 30.70 7.24
CA CYS A 566 13.83 29.29 6.96
C CYS A 566 12.81 28.71 5.97
N VAL A 567 13.25 27.83 5.08
CA VAL A 567 12.37 26.91 4.36
C VAL A 567 12.36 25.57 5.10
N VAL A 568 11.19 25.17 5.60
CA VAL A 568 11.00 23.91 6.31
C VAL A 568 10.46 22.85 5.35
N LYS A 569 11.19 21.75 5.19
CA LYS A 569 10.69 20.55 4.49
C LYS A 569 10.28 19.51 5.51
N HIS A 570 9.03 19.06 5.43
CA HIS A 570 8.56 17.91 6.20
C HIS A 570 9.12 16.61 5.62
N LEU A 571 9.87 15.86 6.43
CA LEU A 571 10.44 14.56 6.02
C LEU A 571 9.62 13.36 6.55
N GLY A 572 8.66 13.57 7.43
CA GLY A 572 7.74 12.54 7.93
C GLY A 572 7.39 12.73 9.40
N SER A 573 6.21 12.27 9.79
CA SER A 573 5.75 12.20 11.18
C SER A 573 5.32 10.79 11.50
N PHE A 574 5.74 10.27 12.65
CA PHE A 574 5.59 8.86 12.96
C PHE A 574 5.54 8.59 14.46
N PRO A 575 4.92 7.47 14.89
CA PRO A 575 4.87 7.11 16.30
C PRO A 575 6.27 6.89 16.88
N ILE A 576 6.48 7.34 18.12
CA ILE A 576 7.70 7.06 18.88
C ILE A 576 7.81 5.53 19.09
N ALA A 577 9.02 4.99 18.95
CA ALA A 577 9.27 3.57 19.21
C ALA A 577 8.88 3.20 20.66
N LYS A 578 7.87 2.35 20.82
CA LYS A 578 7.33 1.96 22.15
C LYS A 578 8.23 1.00 22.93
N ARG A 579 9.23 0.35 22.31
CA ARG A 579 10.11 -0.64 22.94
C ARG A 579 11.47 -0.73 22.25
N LEU A 580 12.55 -0.82 23.04
CA LEU A 580 13.86 -1.27 22.56
C LEU A 580 13.76 -2.76 22.20
N VAL A 581 14.11 -3.11 20.97
CA VAL A 581 14.15 -4.51 20.53
C VAL A 581 15.59 -5.01 20.65
N GLN A 582 15.78 -6.18 21.27
CA GLN A 582 17.09 -6.81 21.33
C GLN A 582 17.39 -7.46 19.98
N SER A 583 18.54 -7.10 19.37
CA SER A 583 18.96 -7.58 18.05
C SER A 583 19.30 -9.05 18.01
#